data_AF-A0A945PYH9-F1
#
_entry.id   AF-A0A945PYH9-F1
#
_cell.length_a   1.000
_cell.length_b   1.000
_cell.length_c   1.000
_cell.angle_alpha   90.00
_cell.angle_beta   90.00
_cell.angle_gamma   90.00
#
_symmetry.space_group_name_H-M   'P 1'
#
loop_
_entity.id
_entity.type
_entity.pdbx_description
1 polymer ?
#
loop_
_entity_poly.entity_id
_entity_poly.type
_entity_poly.pdbx_seq_one_letter_code
_entity_poly.pdbx_strand_id
1 'polypeptide(L)'
;MKSRSLENPPRRVGIATSRQRRGFGMIGLRGVPQAAALHLVVCFGGSSVALAQEEEEAKAVSFEEACEWLEADRFEDASQAFGEVMSLMIESGASSSEIAAAAFNQGLSNYFQAESLRELSPREALATASYSRDAFLQATRERQGFRRASMRLDALAGMVEELMALVEEEEEKEQEQEAAIEALLERIQALLDAQLELKVMVTESDVDRRPINRRPATVAQETEKEPLNVDRRSIEFENQQLNLVEEGHSIQETMIEMDESFSLADEALENLPVPEVESIMKRPLELMDQAI
;
A
#
# COMPACT_ATOMS: atom_id res chain seq x y z
N MET A 1 47.86 -42.44 30.07
CA MET A 1 47.62 -41.88 28.72
C MET A 1 46.74 -42.86 27.95
N LYS A 2 45.43 -42.57 27.84
CA LYS A 2 44.48 -43.27 26.96
C LYS A 2 43.50 -42.22 26.45
N SER A 3 43.66 -41.83 25.19
CA SER A 3 42.77 -40.98 24.41
C SER A 3 41.47 -41.72 24.10
N ARG A 4 40.32 -41.13 24.44
CA ARG A 4 39.00 -41.58 24.01
C ARG A 4 38.50 -40.65 22.90
N SER A 5 38.29 -41.22 21.72
CA SER A 5 37.59 -40.60 20.60
C SER A 5 36.11 -40.49 20.95
N LEU A 6 35.53 -39.30 20.76
CA LEU A 6 34.10 -39.02 20.87
C LEU A 6 33.53 -38.98 19.44
N GLU A 7 32.92 -40.08 19.01
CA GLU A 7 32.03 -40.09 17.85
C GLU A 7 30.59 -39.87 18.33
N ASN A 8 29.99 -38.80 17.83
CA ASN A 8 28.58 -38.44 18.03
C ASN A 8 27.68 -39.33 17.14
N PRO A 9 26.57 -39.89 17.66
CA PRO A 9 25.49 -40.41 16.83
C PRO A 9 24.47 -39.29 16.46
N PRO A 10 23.82 -39.35 15.29
CA PRO A 10 22.85 -38.33 14.86
C PRO A 10 21.53 -38.43 15.63
N ARG A 11 21.04 -37.27 16.10
CA ARG A 11 19.71 -37.12 16.70
C ARG A 11 18.63 -37.23 15.62
N ARG A 12 17.71 -38.17 15.80
CA ARG A 12 16.43 -38.24 15.07
C ARG A 12 15.63 -36.97 15.34
N VAL A 13 15.31 -36.22 14.29
CA VAL A 13 14.30 -35.17 14.31
C VAL A 13 12.94 -35.85 14.12
N GLY A 14 12.19 -36.00 15.21
CA GLY A 14 10.77 -36.35 15.15
C GLY A 14 9.97 -35.10 14.84
N ILE A 15 9.43 -35.02 13.62
CA ILE A 15 8.42 -34.03 13.25
C ILE A 15 7.12 -34.45 13.93
N ALA A 16 6.76 -33.77 15.01
CA ALA A 16 5.44 -33.86 15.63
C ALA A 16 4.58 -32.71 15.11
N THR A 17 3.86 -32.95 14.01
CA THR A 17 2.72 -32.11 13.62
C THR A 17 1.56 -32.40 14.56
N SER A 18 1.37 -31.56 15.57
CA SER A 18 0.10 -31.50 16.32
C SER A 18 -0.41 -30.06 16.30
N ARG A 19 -1.21 -29.74 15.28
CA ARG A 19 -2.01 -28.52 15.19
C ARG A 19 -3.12 -28.60 16.23
N GLN A 20 -2.81 -28.19 17.45
CA GLN A 20 -3.74 -28.16 18.56
C GLN A 20 -4.61 -26.91 18.40
N ARG A 21 -5.80 -27.08 17.79
CA ARG A 21 -6.88 -26.07 17.82
C ARG A 21 -7.16 -25.73 19.29
N ARG A 22 -6.68 -24.58 19.75
CA ARG A 22 -7.09 -24.01 21.04
C ARG A 22 -8.46 -23.38 20.80
N GLY A 23 -9.48 -23.92 21.46
CA GLY A 23 -10.83 -23.35 21.44
C GLY A 23 -10.80 -21.91 21.92
N PHE A 24 -11.33 -21.01 21.09
CA PHE A 24 -11.52 -19.61 21.42
C PHE A 24 -12.57 -19.50 22.53
N GLY A 25 -12.18 -18.90 23.65
CA GLY A 25 -13.06 -18.66 24.78
C GLY A 25 -14.01 -17.48 24.52
N MET A 26 -14.95 -17.65 23.57
CA MET A 26 -16.08 -16.75 23.37
C MET A 26 -16.89 -16.62 24.66
N ILE A 27 -17.35 -15.41 24.99
CA ILE A 27 -18.32 -15.22 26.06
C ILE A 27 -19.71 -15.41 25.44
N GLY A 28 -20.19 -16.65 25.43
CA GLY A 28 -21.61 -16.91 25.25
C GLY A 28 -22.37 -16.51 26.51
N LEU A 29 -23.43 -15.72 26.37
CA LEU A 29 -24.40 -15.45 27.43
C LEU A 29 -25.07 -16.78 27.84
N ARG A 30 -24.51 -17.48 28.83
CA ARG A 30 -25.16 -18.66 29.44
C ARG A 30 -25.86 -18.26 30.73
N GLY A 31 -27.19 -18.18 30.65
CA GLY A 31 -28.10 -18.57 31.74
C GLY A 31 -28.81 -17.44 32.47
N VAL A 32 -29.91 -16.94 31.89
CA VAL A 32 -31.10 -16.52 32.64
C VAL A 32 -32.33 -17.10 31.92
N PRO A 33 -33.27 -17.77 32.61
CA PRO A 33 -34.40 -18.45 31.98
C PRO A 33 -35.34 -17.46 31.28
N GLN A 34 -35.84 -17.88 30.11
CA GLN A 34 -36.98 -17.27 29.42
C GLN A 34 -38.15 -17.06 30.39
N ALA A 35 -38.54 -15.81 30.62
CA ALA A 35 -39.91 -15.42 30.97
C ALA A 35 -40.05 -13.89 30.98
N ALA A 36 -40.29 -13.30 29.80
CA ALA A 36 -41.10 -12.09 29.68
C ALA A 36 -41.49 -11.92 28.22
N ALA A 37 -42.68 -12.42 27.86
CA ALA A 37 -43.39 -11.95 26.69
C ALA A 37 -43.73 -10.47 26.94
N LEU A 38 -42.88 -9.57 26.45
CA LEU A 38 -43.21 -8.14 26.38
C LEU A 38 -44.02 -7.94 25.11
N HIS A 39 -45.34 -7.82 25.30
CA HIS A 39 -46.24 -7.29 24.29
C HIS A 39 -45.78 -5.88 23.90
N LEU A 40 -45.19 -5.76 22.71
CA LEU A 40 -44.98 -4.48 22.06
C LEU A 40 -46.35 -3.95 21.62
N VAL A 41 -46.97 -3.12 22.47
CA VAL A 41 -48.12 -2.29 22.07
C VAL A 41 -47.55 -1.04 21.40
N VAL A 42 -47.48 -1.08 20.07
CA VAL A 42 -47.21 0.12 19.27
C VAL A 42 -48.52 0.89 19.14
N CYS A 43 -48.66 1.95 19.93
CA CYS A 43 -49.69 2.96 19.71
C CYS A 43 -49.19 3.96 18.64
N PHE A 44 -49.38 3.64 17.36
CA PHE A 44 -49.25 4.63 16.28
C PHE A 44 -50.60 5.34 16.12
N GLY A 45 -50.70 6.55 16.67
CA GLY A 45 -51.79 7.48 16.40
C GLY A 45 -51.37 8.49 15.34
N GLY A 46 -52.07 8.52 14.20
CA GLY A 46 -52.21 9.74 13.39
C GLY A 46 -51.62 9.75 11.98
N SER A 47 -52.22 8.97 11.08
CA SER A 47 -52.58 9.30 9.69
C SER A 47 -51.80 10.38 8.92
N SER A 48 -51.14 9.99 7.81
CA SER A 48 -51.24 10.68 6.50
C SER A 48 -50.48 9.92 5.39
N VAL A 49 -51.26 9.45 4.41
CA VAL A 49 -50.92 9.22 2.99
C VAL A 49 -49.94 8.11 2.63
N ALA A 50 -50.48 7.15 1.86
CA ALA A 50 -49.80 6.04 1.25
C ALA A 50 -48.69 6.45 0.28
N LEU A 51 -47.47 6.00 0.56
CA LEU A 51 -46.54 5.51 -0.44
C LEU A 51 -46.09 4.14 0.07
N ALA A 52 -46.43 3.10 -0.68
CA ALA A 52 -45.84 1.78 -0.52
C ALA A 52 -44.38 1.89 -0.95
N GLN A 53 -43.51 2.34 -0.05
CA GLN A 53 -42.13 1.91 -0.05
C GLN A 53 -42.13 0.56 0.65
N GLU A 54 -41.69 -0.47 -0.05
CA GLU A 54 -41.15 -1.65 0.62
C GLU A 54 -39.97 -1.15 1.47
N GLU A 55 -40.26 -0.78 2.72
CA GLU A 55 -39.27 -0.85 3.78
C GLU A 55 -38.97 -2.34 3.92
N GLU A 56 -37.94 -2.81 3.21
CA GLU A 56 -37.14 -3.90 3.70
C GLU A 56 -36.62 -3.41 5.07
N GLU A 57 -37.37 -3.70 6.14
CA GLU A 57 -36.92 -3.51 7.50
C GLU A 57 -35.59 -4.26 7.59
N ALA A 58 -34.49 -3.52 7.47
CA ALA A 58 -33.15 -4.07 7.59
C ALA A 58 -33.10 -4.74 8.96
N LYS A 59 -33.15 -6.07 8.95
CA LYS A 59 -33.18 -6.87 10.16
C LYS A 59 -31.92 -6.51 10.95
N ALA A 60 -32.09 -5.87 12.10
CA ALA A 60 -30.97 -5.52 12.97
C ALA A 60 -30.14 -6.77 13.26
N VAL A 61 -28.84 -6.70 13.00
CA VAL A 61 -27.91 -7.81 13.19
C VAL A 61 -27.88 -8.15 14.69
N SER A 62 -28.03 -9.44 15.03
CA SER A 62 -28.01 -9.86 16.44
C SER A 62 -26.58 -10.07 16.93
N PHE A 63 -26.41 -10.09 18.26
CA PHE A 63 -25.11 -10.39 18.87
C PHE A 63 -24.60 -11.79 18.47
N GLU A 64 -25.48 -12.77 18.35
CA GLU A 64 -25.14 -14.13 17.90
C GLU A 64 -24.68 -14.14 16.45
N GLU A 65 -25.37 -13.41 15.56
CA GLU A 65 -25.01 -13.31 14.14
C GLU A 65 -23.63 -12.65 13.96
N ALA A 66 -23.33 -11.60 14.74
CA ALA A 66 -21.99 -11.01 14.78
C ALA A 66 -20.91 -12.00 15.25
N CYS A 67 -21.24 -12.88 16.22
CA CYS A 67 -20.34 -13.94 16.65
C CYS A 67 -20.10 -14.99 15.55
N GLU A 68 -21.13 -15.35 14.79
CA GLU A 68 -21.01 -16.28 13.67
C GLU A 68 -20.08 -15.72 12.58
N TRP A 69 -20.18 -14.42 12.28
CA TRP A 69 -19.27 -13.76 11.33
C TRP A 69 -17.83 -13.73 11.83
N LEU A 70 -17.62 -13.46 13.12
CA LEU A 70 -16.29 -13.52 13.73
C LEU A 70 -15.69 -14.94 13.65
N GLU A 71 -16.51 -15.98 13.88
CA GLU A 71 -16.07 -17.38 13.76
C GLU A 71 -15.83 -17.83 12.32
N ALA A 72 -16.43 -17.14 11.35
CA ALA A 72 -16.27 -17.36 9.92
C ALA A 72 -15.13 -16.53 9.29
N ASP A 73 -14.27 -15.91 10.11
CA ASP A 73 -13.17 -15.02 9.71
C ASP A 73 -13.62 -13.79 8.90
N ARG A 74 -14.91 -13.41 9.00
CA ARG A 74 -15.46 -12.18 8.41
C ARG A 74 -15.30 -11.02 9.40
N PHE A 75 -14.05 -10.64 9.64
CA PHE A 75 -13.70 -9.76 10.77
C PHE A 75 -14.24 -8.33 10.61
N GLU A 76 -14.20 -7.77 9.40
CA GLU A 76 -14.74 -6.43 9.11
C GLU A 76 -16.26 -6.38 9.36
N ASP A 77 -17.01 -7.31 8.75
CA ASP A 77 -18.45 -7.42 8.94
C ASP A 77 -18.81 -7.61 10.42
N ALA A 78 -18.06 -8.47 11.12
CA ALA A 78 -18.27 -8.74 12.53
C ALA A 78 -18.00 -7.50 13.40
N SER A 79 -16.95 -6.73 13.11
CA SER A 79 -16.62 -5.53 13.88
C SER A 79 -17.70 -4.46 13.74
N GLN A 80 -18.22 -4.27 12.52
CA GLN A 80 -19.33 -3.36 12.26
C GLN A 80 -20.60 -3.82 13.00
N ALA A 81 -20.96 -5.10 12.89
CA ALA A 81 -22.12 -5.66 13.56
C ALA A 81 -22.05 -5.50 15.09
N PHE A 82 -20.89 -5.75 15.72
CA PHE A 82 -20.75 -5.53 17.16
C PHE A 82 -20.89 -4.05 17.55
N GLY A 83 -20.46 -3.11 16.70
CA GLY A 83 -20.66 -1.68 16.91
C GLY A 83 -22.14 -1.28 16.87
N GLU A 84 -22.90 -1.83 15.92
CA GLU A 84 -24.34 -1.63 15.79
C GLU A 84 -25.09 -2.23 16.99
N VAL A 85 -24.79 -3.48 17.34
CA VAL A 85 -25.35 -4.16 18.51
C VAL A 85 -25.06 -3.38 19.80
N MET A 86 -23.84 -2.86 19.96
CA MET A 86 -23.47 -2.06 21.12
C MET A 86 -24.29 -0.76 21.20
N SER A 87 -24.53 -0.10 20.07
CA SER A 87 -25.35 1.12 20.01
C SER A 87 -26.79 0.85 20.44
N LEU A 88 -27.39 -0.24 19.94
CA LEU A 88 -28.73 -0.69 20.35
C LEU A 88 -28.80 -1.10 21.83
N MET A 89 -27.75 -1.73 22.35
CA MET A 89 -27.63 -2.06 23.78
C MET A 89 -27.61 -0.81 24.66
N ILE A 90 -26.89 0.24 24.25
CA ILE A 90 -26.86 1.51 24.97
C ILE A 90 -28.24 2.17 24.97
N GLU A 91 -28.91 2.22 23.83
CA GLU A 91 -30.25 2.83 23.68
C GLU A 91 -31.33 2.10 24.47
N SER A 92 -31.25 0.77 24.53
CA SER A 92 -32.18 -0.08 25.28
C SER A 92 -31.90 -0.15 26.79
N GLY A 93 -30.78 0.45 27.25
CA GLY A 93 -30.39 0.43 28.65
C GLY A 93 -29.87 -0.92 29.13
N ALA A 94 -29.20 -1.67 28.25
CA ALA A 94 -28.53 -2.92 28.59
C ALA A 94 -27.50 -2.73 29.70
N SER A 95 -27.13 -3.82 30.37
CA SER A 95 -26.16 -3.75 31.46
C SER A 95 -24.76 -3.41 30.93
N SER A 96 -23.95 -2.71 31.72
CA SER A 96 -22.55 -2.45 31.37
C SER A 96 -21.75 -3.73 31.09
N SER A 97 -22.15 -4.87 31.66
CA SER A 97 -21.49 -6.15 31.32
C SER A 97 -21.79 -6.63 29.91
N GLU A 98 -22.98 -6.34 29.37
CA GLU A 98 -23.37 -6.69 28.00
C GLU A 98 -22.69 -5.75 27.00
N ILE A 99 -22.70 -4.44 27.29
CA ILE A 99 -21.98 -3.43 26.50
C ILE A 99 -20.48 -3.75 26.48
N ALA A 100 -19.89 -4.13 27.63
CA ALA A 100 -18.49 -4.56 27.70
C ALA A 100 -18.19 -5.80 26.84
N ALA A 101 -19.14 -6.73 26.73
CA ALA A 101 -18.97 -7.93 25.92
C ALA A 101 -19.01 -7.62 24.42
N ALA A 102 -19.94 -6.76 23.98
CA ALA A 102 -20.00 -6.26 22.61
C ALA A 102 -18.73 -5.50 22.23
N ALA A 103 -18.30 -4.55 23.06
CA ALA A 103 -17.05 -3.80 22.85
C ALA A 103 -15.82 -4.73 22.80
N PHE A 104 -15.76 -5.75 23.65
CA PHE A 104 -14.65 -6.70 23.64
C PHE A 104 -14.62 -7.54 22.35
N ASN A 105 -15.77 -8.00 21.87
CA ASN A 105 -15.84 -8.77 20.63
C ASN A 105 -15.60 -7.91 19.38
N GLN A 106 -16.03 -6.65 19.39
CA GLN A 106 -15.64 -5.67 18.38
C GLN A 106 -14.11 -5.51 18.35
N GLY A 107 -13.49 -5.36 19.52
CA GLY A 107 -12.04 -5.28 19.65
C GLY A 107 -11.31 -6.52 19.14
N LEU A 108 -11.84 -7.72 19.40
CA LEU A 108 -11.30 -8.97 18.86
C LEU A 108 -11.42 -9.05 17.34
N SER A 109 -12.56 -8.63 16.79
CA SER A 109 -12.77 -8.63 15.33
C SER A 109 -11.74 -7.73 14.65
N ASN A 110 -11.59 -6.49 15.13
CA ASN A 110 -10.57 -5.58 14.62
C ASN A 110 -9.14 -6.09 14.84
N TYR A 111 -8.86 -6.78 15.96
CA TYR A 111 -7.54 -7.37 16.20
C TYR A 111 -7.18 -8.41 15.14
N PHE A 112 -8.10 -9.33 14.82
CA PHE A 112 -7.84 -10.36 13.82
C PHE A 112 -7.83 -9.81 12.39
N GLN A 113 -8.64 -8.78 12.10
CA GLN A 113 -8.55 -8.05 10.83
C GLN A 113 -7.15 -7.42 10.67
N ALA A 114 -6.65 -6.75 11.71
CA ALA A 114 -5.30 -6.19 11.70
C ALA A 114 -4.21 -7.27 11.51
N GLU A 115 -4.37 -8.45 12.13
CA GLU A 115 -3.47 -9.60 11.86
C GLU A 115 -3.51 -10.03 10.40
N SER A 116 -4.69 -10.12 9.78
CA SER A 116 -4.81 -10.52 8.38
C SER A 116 -4.26 -9.48 7.39
N LEU A 117 -4.32 -8.20 7.75
CA LEU A 117 -3.82 -7.10 6.90
C LEU A 117 -2.33 -6.85 7.06
N ARG A 118 -1.69 -7.39 8.10
CA ARG A 118 -0.31 -7.06 8.50
C ARG A 118 0.70 -7.13 7.35
N GLU A 119 0.62 -8.16 6.51
CA GLU A 119 1.57 -8.38 5.41
C GLU A 119 1.10 -7.74 4.10
N LEU A 120 -0.20 -7.44 3.98
CA LEU A 120 -0.80 -6.94 2.75
C LEU A 120 -0.83 -5.42 2.69
N SER A 121 -1.13 -4.79 3.82
CA SER A 121 -1.33 -3.35 3.96
C SER A 121 -1.00 -2.94 5.40
N PRO A 122 0.29 -2.76 5.74
CA PRO A 122 0.72 -2.41 7.09
C PRO A 122 0.06 -1.13 7.63
N ARG A 123 -0.12 -0.12 6.77
CA ARG A 123 -0.82 1.13 7.10
C ARG A 123 -2.28 0.91 7.51
N GLU A 124 -3.01 0.11 6.76
CA GLU A 124 -4.41 -0.22 7.06
C GLU A 124 -4.53 -1.13 8.30
N ALA A 125 -3.60 -2.09 8.45
CA ALA A 125 -3.49 -2.90 9.65
C ALA A 125 -3.27 -2.04 10.90
N LEU A 126 -2.40 -1.01 10.82
CA LEU A 126 -2.13 -0.08 11.92
C LEU A 126 -3.36 0.76 12.29
N ALA A 127 -4.11 1.23 11.29
CA ALA A 127 -5.38 1.93 11.51
C ALA A 127 -6.40 1.00 12.20
N THR A 128 -6.52 -0.24 11.71
CA THR A 128 -7.43 -1.25 12.25
C THR A 128 -7.06 -1.64 13.69
N ALA A 129 -5.77 -1.76 13.98
CA ALA A 129 -5.24 -1.99 15.33
C ALA A 129 -5.65 -0.87 16.30
N SER A 130 -5.74 0.38 15.84
CA SER A 130 -6.23 1.49 16.66
C SER A 130 -7.71 1.35 17.01
N TYR A 131 -8.56 0.90 16.08
CA TYR A 131 -9.97 0.58 16.38
C TYR A 131 -10.10 -0.58 17.38
N SER A 132 -9.23 -1.58 17.29
CA SER A 132 -9.16 -2.67 18.27
C SER A 132 -8.83 -2.14 19.67
N ARG A 133 -7.83 -1.27 19.79
CA ARG A 133 -7.41 -0.65 21.05
C ARG A 133 -8.56 0.08 21.71
N ASP A 134 -9.24 0.93 20.95
CA ASP A 134 -10.30 1.80 21.47
C ASP A 134 -11.49 0.96 21.96
N ALA A 135 -11.84 -0.11 21.24
CA ALA A 135 -12.88 -1.06 21.65
C ALA A 135 -12.51 -1.85 22.93
N PHE A 136 -11.26 -2.32 23.05
CA PHE A 136 -10.80 -2.97 24.29
C PHE A 136 -10.78 -2.00 25.47
N LEU A 137 -10.35 -0.75 25.26
CA LEU A 137 -10.42 0.29 26.30
C LEU A 137 -11.87 0.54 26.70
N GLN A 138 -12.79 0.63 25.74
CA GLN A 138 -14.22 0.77 26.03
C GLN A 138 -14.74 -0.40 26.88
N ALA A 139 -14.39 -1.64 26.54
CA ALA A 139 -14.76 -2.80 27.33
C ALA A 139 -14.25 -2.73 28.79
N THR A 140 -13.04 -2.21 29.00
CA THR A 140 -12.49 -2.02 30.37
C THR A 140 -13.14 -0.88 31.15
N ARG A 141 -13.67 0.15 30.46
CA ARG A 141 -14.44 1.24 31.09
C ARG A 141 -15.79 0.75 31.58
N GLU A 142 -16.48 -0.02 30.75
CA GLU A 142 -17.80 -0.59 31.08
C GLU A 142 -17.70 -1.66 32.17
N ARG A 143 -16.65 -2.48 32.14
CA ARG A 143 -16.41 -3.52 33.15
C ARG A 143 -15.04 -3.34 33.80
N GLN A 144 -15.04 -2.70 34.97
CA GLN A 144 -13.83 -2.59 35.78
C GLN A 144 -13.25 -3.98 36.12
N GLY A 145 -11.94 -4.12 35.96
CA GLY A 145 -11.24 -5.39 36.20
C GLY A 145 -11.48 -6.45 35.12
N PHE A 146 -11.92 -6.07 33.91
CA PHE A 146 -12.08 -7.00 32.78
C PHE A 146 -10.72 -7.49 32.25
N ARG A 147 -10.14 -8.46 32.97
CA ARG A 147 -8.79 -8.98 32.73
C ARG A 147 -8.52 -9.41 31.29
N ARG A 148 -9.50 -10.00 30.60
CA ARG A 148 -9.32 -10.45 29.21
C ARG A 148 -9.07 -9.29 28.26
N ALA A 149 -9.82 -8.19 28.40
CA ALA A 149 -9.61 -6.98 27.61
C ALA A 149 -8.26 -6.35 27.91
N SER A 150 -7.88 -6.25 29.19
CA SER A 150 -6.55 -5.74 29.58
C SER A 150 -5.39 -6.56 29.00
N MET A 151 -5.46 -7.90 29.07
CA MET A 151 -4.44 -8.77 28.48
C MET A 151 -4.34 -8.61 26.95
N ARG A 152 -5.46 -8.30 26.28
CA ARG A 152 -5.46 -8.06 24.83
C ARG A 152 -4.83 -6.73 24.46
N LEU A 153 -4.96 -5.70 25.30
CA LEU A 153 -4.25 -4.44 25.11
C LEU A 153 -2.72 -4.62 25.14
N ASP A 154 -2.21 -5.48 26.03
CA ASP A 154 -0.77 -5.80 26.08
C ASP A 154 -0.30 -6.49 24.79
N ALA A 155 -1.08 -7.46 24.28
CA ALA A 155 -0.77 -8.14 23.03
C ALA A 155 -0.86 -7.22 21.80
N LEU A 156 -1.84 -6.32 21.81
CA LEU A 156 -2.03 -5.32 20.77
C LEU A 156 -0.89 -4.30 20.75
N ALA A 157 -0.33 -3.92 21.90
CA ALA A 157 0.81 -3.01 21.95
C ALA A 157 2.00 -3.54 21.17
N GLY A 158 2.34 -4.83 21.33
CA GLY A 158 3.41 -5.46 20.55
C GLY A 158 3.13 -5.47 19.04
N MET A 159 1.88 -5.75 18.64
CA MET A 159 1.49 -5.69 17.22
C MET A 159 1.60 -4.28 16.66
N VAL A 160 1.19 -3.25 17.41
CA VAL A 160 1.29 -1.85 16.98
C VAL A 160 2.75 -1.44 16.78
N GLU A 161 3.66 -1.84 17.68
CA GLU A 161 5.09 -1.59 17.52
C GLU A 161 5.64 -2.24 16.25
N GLU A 162 5.27 -3.50 15.99
CA GLU A 162 5.67 -4.22 14.77
C GLU A 162 5.10 -3.57 13.50
N LEU A 163 3.84 -3.15 13.52
CA LEU A 163 3.19 -2.49 12.39
C LEU A 163 3.78 -1.10 12.11
N MET A 164 4.11 -0.33 13.14
CA MET A 164 4.78 0.97 12.97
C MET A 164 6.13 0.81 12.28
N ALA A 165 6.92 -0.19 12.66
CA ALA A 165 8.19 -0.46 12.00
C ALA A 165 8.03 -0.87 10.53
N LEU A 166 7.00 -1.65 10.20
CA LEU A 166 6.68 -2.02 8.82
C LEU A 166 6.25 -0.82 7.98
N VAL A 167 5.44 0.08 8.55
CA VAL A 167 5.02 1.32 7.88
C VAL A 167 6.20 2.25 7.63
N GLU A 168 7.12 2.38 8.60
CA GLU A 168 8.34 3.17 8.43
C GLU A 168 9.23 2.59 7.32
N GLU A 169 9.38 1.27 7.25
CA GLU A 169 10.13 0.61 6.16
C GLU A 169 9.45 0.82 4.78
N GLU A 170 8.12 0.79 4.72
CA GLU A 170 7.36 1.08 3.49
C GLU A 170 7.54 2.55 3.07
N GLU A 171 7.48 3.49 4.02
CA GLU A 171 7.71 4.92 3.78
C GLU A 171 9.13 5.23 3.32
N GLU A 172 10.14 4.57 3.90
CA GLU A 172 11.53 4.71 3.45
C GLU A 172 11.69 4.22 2.00
N LYS A 173 11.10 3.07 1.66
CA LYS A 173 11.12 2.55 0.28
C LYS A 173 10.42 3.49 -0.69
N GLU A 174 9.24 4.00 -0.34
CA GLU A 174 8.53 4.98 -1.18
C GLU A 174 9.39 6.23 -1.41
N GLN A 175 10.05 6.76 -0.38
CA GLN A 175 10.95 7.92 -0.52
C GLN A 175 12.16 7.63 -1.40
N GLU A 176 12.77 6.45 -1.28
CA GLU A 176 13.88 6.02 -2.15
C GLU A 176 13.44 5.94 -3.61
N GLN A 177 12.24 5.40 -3.87
CA GLN A 177 11.67 5.32 -5.21
C GLN A 177 11.38 6.71 -5.79
N GLU A 178 10.76 7.61 -5.01
CA GLU A 178 10.49 9.00 -5.42
C GLU A 178 11.79 9.74 -5.74
N ALA A 179 12.82 9.62 -4.90
CA ALA A 179 14.12 10.24 -5.14
C ALA A 179 14.81 9.70 -6.40
N ALA A 180 14.69 8.39 -6.67
CA ALA A 180 15.21 7.79 -7.90
C ALA A 180 14.50 8.32 -9.15
N ILE A 181 13.18 8.49 -9.09
CA ILE A 181 12.39 9.10 -10.18
C ILE A 181 12.81 10.56 -10.40
N GLU A 182 12.97 11.35 -9.33
CA GLU A 182 13.40 12.75 -9.43
C GLU A 182 14.78 12.88 -10.08
N ALA A 183 15.75 12.05 -9.66
CA ALA A 183 17.08 12.02 -10.24
C ALA A 183 17.06 11.64 -11.73
N LEU A 184 16.19 10.70 -12.12
CA LEU A 184 15.99 10.32 -13.52
C LEU A 184 15.43 11.49 -14.35
N LEU A 185 14.43 12.22 -13.82
CA LEU A 185 13.86 13.38 -14.48
C LEU A 185 14.90 14.50 -14.67
N GLU A 186 15.77 14.72 -13.68
CA GLU A 186 16.87 15.69 -13.79
C GLU A 186 17.84 15.30 -14.90
N ARG A 187 18.22 14.02 -15.00
CA ARG A 187 19.08 13.50 -16.09
C ARG A 187 18.43 13.68 -17.47
N ILE A 188 17.14 13.36 -17.60
CA ILE A 188 16.40 13.53 -18.87
C ILE A 188 16.33 15.01 -19.25
N GLN A 189 16.08 15.91 -18.28
CA GLN A 189 16.05 17.34 -18.53
C GLN A 189 17.42 17.88 -18.96
N ALA A 190 18.50 17.45 -18.30
CA ALA A 190 19.86 17.81 -18.68
C ALA A 190 20.22 17.31 -20.09
N LEU A 191 19.80 16.08 -20.45
CA LEU A 191 19.96 15.54 -21.79
C LEU A 191 19.21 16.40 -22.84
N LEU A 192 17.97 16.78 -22.54
CA LEU A 192 17.16 17.63 -23.41
C LEU A 192 17.82 19.01 -23.62
N ASP A 193 18.28 19.65 -22.54
CA ASP A 193 18.92 20.96 -22.62
C ASP A 193 20.21 20.89 -23.44
N ALA A 194 21.03 19.86 -23.23
CA ALA A 194 22.25 19.64 -24.02
C ALA A 194 21.95 19.38 -25.51
N GLN A 195 20.88 18.64 -25.84
CA GLN A 195 20.43 18.46 -27.23
C GLN A 195 19.96 19.79 -27.86
N LEU A 196 19.25 20.63 -27.09
CA LEU A 196 18.82 21.96 -27.56
C LEU A 196 20.02 22.88 -27.80
N GLU A 197 21.01 22.90 -26.90
CA GLU A 197 22.26 23.63 -27.08
C GLU A 197 23.03 23.17 -28.32
N LEU A 198 23.14 21.85 -28.50
CA LEU A 198 23.80 21.25 -29.67
C LEU A 198 23.12 21.69 -30.98
N LYS A 199 21.78 21.74 -30.99
CA LYS A 199 21.01 22.23 -32.13
C LYS A 199 21.28 23.71 -32.42
N VAL A 200 21.35 24.56 -31.39
CA VAL A 200 21.68 25.98 -31.55
C VAL A 200 23.08 26.13 -32.16
N MET A 201 24.08 25.41 -31.64
CA MET A 201 25.45 25.45 -32.16
C MET A 201 25.54 25.08 -33.65
N VAL A 202 24.78 24.08 -34.09
CA VAL A 202 24.69 23.75 -35.53
C VAL A 202 24.07 24.89 -36.32
N THR A 203 22.96 25.46 -35.85
CA THR A 203 22.28 26.54 -36.58
C THR A 203 23.12 27.80 -36.71
N GLU A 204 23.87 28.18 -35.66
CA GLU A 204 24.79 29.31 -35.72
C GLU A 204 25.96 29.04 -36.68
N SER A 205 26.54 27.84 -36.62
CA SER A 205 27.59 27.42 -37.55
C SER A 205 27.12 27.35 -39.01
N ASP A 206 25.86 27.01 -39.27
CA ASP A 206 25.30 26.96 -40.62
C ASP A 206 24.89 28.34 -41.16
N VAL A 207 24.50 29.28 -40.28
CA VAL A 207 24.25 30.68 -40.65
C VAL A 207 25.54 31.35 -41.11
N ASP A 208 26.67 31.10 -40.44
CA ASP A 208 28.00 31.56 -40.87
C ASP A 208 28.43 31.00 -42.24
N ARG A 209 27.88 29.85 -42.65
CA ARG A 209 28.15 29.22 -43.95
C ARG A 209 27.33 29.78 -45.11
N ARG A 210 26.30 30.60 -44.86
CA ARG A 210 25.50 31.20 -45.95
C ARG A 210 26.07 32.55 -46.34
N PRO A 211 26.82 32.68 -47.46
CA PRO A 211 27.18 34.00 -47.96
C PRO A 211 25.91 34.75 -48.34
N ILE A 212 25.65 35.85 -47.64
CA ILE A 212 24.66 36.87 -48.00
C ILE A 212 25.16 37.51 -49.29
N ASN A 213 24.97 36.88 -50.45
CA ASN A 213 25.12 37.54 -51.74
C ASN A 213 24.43 36.74 -52.86
N ARG A 214 23.14 37.01 -53.06
CA ARG A 214 22.48 36.72 -54.33
C ARG A 214 22.81 37.84 -55.32
N ARG A 215 23.89 37.62 -56.10
CA ARG A 215 24.20 38.04 -57.49
C ARG A 215 24.75 39.46 -57.78
N PRO A 216 25.38 39.69 -58.96
CA PRO A 216 26.29 38.78 -59.70
C PRO A 216 27.49 39.50 -60.40
N ALA A 217 28.48 38.67 -60.76
CA ALA A 217 29.45 38.85 -61.84
C ALA A 217 30.73 39.67 -61.59
N THR A 218 31.82 38.98 -61.91
CA THR A 218 33.20 39.39 -62.18
C THR A 218 34.15 39.55 -60.99
N VAL A 219 35.31 38.91 -61.18
CA VAL A 219 36.61 39.06 -60.50
C VAL A 219 36.95 37.99 -59.45
N ALA A 220 38.02 37.26 -59.81
CA ALA A 220 38.90 36.41 -59.03
C ALA A 220 38.29 35.24 -58.25
N GLN A 221 38.65 34.02 -58.67
CA GLN A 221 38.83 32.90 -57.74
C GLN A 221 39.91 33.28 -56.73
N GLU A 222 39.56 34.03 -55.70
CA GLU A 222 40.20 33.82 -54.42
C GLU A 222 39.65 32.50 -53.91
N THR A 223 40.53 31.52 -53.78
CA THR A 223 40.25 30.30 -53.02
C THR A 223 39.69 30.74 -51.67
N GLU A 224 38.37 30.64 -51.50
CA GLU A 224 37.70 30.69 -50.21
C GLU A 224 38.41 29.64 -49.36
N LYS A 225 39.35 30.08 -48.53
CA LYS A 225 39.96 29.20 -47.54
C LYS A 225 38.81 28.80 -46.64
N GLU A 226 38.47 27.52 -46.63
CA GLU A 226 37.63 26.95 -45.60
C GLU A 226 38.06 27.54 -44.25
N PRO A 227 37.11 28.00 -43.41
CA PRO A 227 37.46 28.50 -42.09
C PRO A 227 38.38 27.47 -41.42
N LEU A 228 39.50 27.92 -40.86
CA LEU A 228 40.63 27.07 -40.41
C LEU A 228 40.26 25.97 -39.39
N ASN A 229 39.01 25.93 -38.90
CA ASN A 229 38.51 25.07 -37.83
C ASN A 229 37.23 24.30 -38.20
N VAL A 230 36.84 24.21 -39.48
CA VAL A 230 35.64 23.44 -39.89
C VAL A 230 35.72 21.98 -39.46
N ASP A 231 36.86 21.33 -39.71
CA ASP A 231 37.10 19.94 -39.32
C ASP A 231 37.12 19.74 -37.80
N ARG A 232 37.60 20.73 -37.06
CA ARG A 232 37.64 20.66 -35.60
C ARG A 232 36.24 20.77 -34.99
N ARG A 233 35.41 21.69 -35.49
CA ARG A 233 34.03 21.88 -35.02
C ARG A 233 33.12 20.71 -35.39
N SER A 234 33.33 20.08 -36.55
CA SER A 234 32.58 18.87 -36.93
C SER A 234 32.93 17.69 -36.03
N ILE A 235 34.21 17.50 -35.70
CA ILE A 235 34.64 16.46 -34.75
C ILE A 235 34.09 16.74 -33.34
N GLU A 236 34.13 18.00 -32.89
CA GLU A 236 33.57 18.39 -31.59
C GLU A 236 32.05 18.13 -31.52
N PHE A 237 31.32 18.46 -32.59
CA PHE A 237 29.89 18.16 -32.70
C PHE A 237 29.60 16.65 -32.71
N GLU A 238 30.32 15.87 -33.50
CA GLU A 238 30.13 14.42 -33.59
C GLU A 238 30.37 13.74 -32.24
N ASN A 239 31.42 14.14 -31.53
CA ASN A 239 31.69 13.64 -30.18
C ASN A 239 30.60 14.04 -29.18
N GLN A 240 30.09 15.27 -29.24
CA GLN A 240 28.98 15.70 -28.39
C GLN A 240 27.71 14.92 -28.69
N GLN A 241 27.40 14.69 -29.97
CA GLN A 241 26.24 13.89 -30.37
C GLN A 241 26.37 12.44 -29.87
N LEU A 242 27.54 11.82 -30.01
CA LEU A 242 27.79 10.46 -29.51
C LEU A 242 27.59 10.37 -28.00
N ASN A 243 28.15 11.31 -27.24
CA ASN A 243 27.98 11.34 -25.78
C ASN A 243 26.50 11.47 -25.37
N LEU A 244 25.69 12.25 -26.09
CA LEU A 244 24.26 12.38 -25.81
C LEU A 244 23.48 11.10 -26.14
N VAL A 245 23.89 10.36 -27.18
CA VAL A 245 23.30 9.04 -27.49
C VAL A 245 23.67 8.02 -26.42
N GLU A 246 24.93 8.00 -25.97
CA GLU A 246 25.38 7.14 -24.86
C GLU A 246 24.63 7.44 -23.56
N GLU A 247 24.43 8.72 -23.21
CA GLU A 247 23.62 9.10 -22.04
C GLU A 247 22.15 8.68 -22.20
N GLY A 248 21.59 8.80 -23.42
CA GLY A 248 20.25 8.30 -23.72
C GLY A 248 20.10 6.79 -23.46
N HIS A 249 21.06 5.99 -23.92
CA HIS A 249 21.10 4.56 -23.62
C HIS A 249 21.25 4.28 -22.12
N SER A 250 22.11 5.01 -21.41
CA SER A 250 22.28 4.85 -19.96
C SER A 250 21.00 5.18 -19.18
N ILE A 251 20.26 6.21 -19.58
CA ILE A 251 18.95 6.56 -19.00
C ILE A 251 17.95 5.43 -19.25
N GLN A 252 17.92 4.88 -20.47
CA GLN A 252 17.05 3.76 -20.81
C GLN A 252 17.34 2.52 -19.95
N GLU A 253 18.62 2.16 -19.77
CA GLU A 253 19.02 1.06 -18.88
C GLU A 253 18.57 1.31 -17.44
N THR A 254 18.77 2.52 -16.94
CA THR A 254 18.32 2.92 -15.58
C THR A 254 16.79 2.75 -15.44
N MET A 255 16.03 3.13 -16.47
CA MET A 255 14.58 3.00 -16.47
C MET A 255 14.12 1.54 -16.47
N ILE A 256 14.82 0.65 -17.17
CA ILE A 256 14.55 -0.79 -17.14
C ILE A 256 14.84 -1.37 -15.76
N GLU A 257 15.97 -1.03 -15.15
CA GLU A 257 16.32 -1.48 -13.79
C GLU A 257 15.28 -1.02 -12.76
N MET A 258 14.81 0.23 -12.87
CA MET A 258 13.74 0.75 -12.02
C MET A 258 12.42 0.03 -12.25
N ASP A 259 12.03 -0.22 -13.50
CA ASP A 259 10.83 -0.96 -13.88
C ASP A 259 10.79 -2.36 -13.25
N GLU A 260 11.90 -3.10 -13.36
CA GLU A 260 12.06 -4.43 -12.75
C GLU A 260 11.97 -4.35 -11.22
N SER A 261 12.64 -3.37 -10.60
CA SER A 261 12.65 -3.22 -9.13
C SER A 261 11.28 -2.88 -8.55
N PHE A 262 10.50 -2.05 -9.25
CA PHE A 262 9.16 -1.64 -8.81
C PHE A 262 8.14 -2.76 -9.05
N SER A 263 8.26 -3.48 -10.17
CA SER A 263 7.40 -4.63 -10.48
C SER A 263 7.56 -5.78 -9.49
N LEU A 264 8.78 -6.06 -9.02
CA LEU A 264 9.03 -7.10 -8.01
C LEU A 264 8.43 -6.76 -6.64
N ALA A 265 8.23 -5.47 -6.33
CA ALA A 265 7.53 -5.04 -5.12
C ALA A 265 6.02 -5.32 -5.22
N ASP A 266 5.44 -5.22 -6.42
CA ASP A 266 4.03 -5.51 -6.70
C ASP A 266 3.73 -7.02 -6.75
N GLU A 267 4.66 -7.87 -7.19
CA GLU A 267 4.44 -9.33 -7.22
C GLU A 267 4.20 -9.96 -5.83
N ALA A 268 4.66 -9.31 -4.75
CA ALA A 268 4.34 -9.73 -3.38
C ALA A 268 2.82 -9.66 -3.06
N LEU A 269 2.05 -8.92 -3.87
CA LEU A 269 0.60 -8.74 -3.75
C LEU A 269 -0.21 -9.65 -4.70
N GLU A 270 0.42 -10.53 -5.50
CA GLU A 270 -0.19 -11.37 -6.56
C GLU A 270 -1.36 -12.29 -6.12
N ASN A 271 -1.58 -12.49 -4.83
CA ASN A 271 -2.67 -13.35 -4.34
C ASN A 271 -4.04 -12.66 -4.28
N LEU A 272 -4.18 -11.41 -4.75
CA LEU A 272 -5.45 -10.69 -4.84
C LEU A 272 -5.73 -10.18 -6.26
N PRO A 273 -7.00 -10.09 -6.67
CA PRO A 273 -7.41 -9.61 -7.99
C PRO A 273 -7.32 -8.08 -8.03
N VAL A 274 -6.10 -7.56 -8.01
CA VAL A 274 -5.82 -6.15 -8.32
C VAL A 274 -5.75 -6.04 -9.86
N PRO A 275 -6.40 -5.05 -10.50
CA PRO A 275 -6.23 -4.84 -11.93
C PRO A 275 -4.74 -4.67 -12.24
N GLU A 276 -4.27 -5.25 -13.35
CA GLU A 276 -2.89 -5.06 -13.85
C GLU A 276 -2.58 -3.55 -13.88
N VAL A 277 -1.80 -3.08 -12.90
CA VAL A 277 -1.35 -1.69 -12.89
C VAL A 277 -0.20 -1.64 -13.88
N GLU A 278 -0.44 -1.03 -15.05
CA GLU A 278 0.65 -0.81 -16.00
C GLU A 278 1.75 0.03 -15.35
N SER A 279 2.99 -0.46 -15.41
CA SER A 279 4.13 0.27 -14.86
C SER A 279 4.23 1.68 -15.42
N ILE A 280 4.58 2.62 -14.53
CA ILE A 280 4.83 4.04 -14.84
C ILE A 280 5.95 4.18 -15.89
N MET A 281 6.90 3.23 -15.97
CA MET A 281 8.05 3.27 -16.88
C MET A 281 7.74 2.73 -18.28
N LYS A 282 6.64 1.99 -18.47
CA LYS A 282 6.29 1.35 -19.75
C LYS A 282 6.22 2.35 -20.91
N ARG A 283 5.48 3.44 -20.73
CA ARG A 283 5.29 4.45 -21.78
C ARG A 283 6.56 5.26 -22.06
N PRO A 284 7.30 5.74 -21.04
CA PRO A 284 8.62 6.33 -21.24
C PRO A 284 9.60 5.44 -22.01
N LEU A 285 9.68 4.14 -21.68
CA LEU A 285 10.56 3.18 -22.38
C LEU A 285 10.20 3.04 -23.87
N GLU A 286 8.91 2.92 -24.20
CA GLU A 286 8.44 2.90 -25.60
C GLU A 286 8.84 4.14 -26.40
N LEU A 287 8.89 5.31 -25.75
CA LEU A 287 9.29 6.57 -26.38
C LEU A 287 10.80 6.63 -26.60
N MET A 288 11.60 6.09 -25.67
CA MET A 288 13.06 6.02 -25.83
C MET A 288 13.47 5.07 -26.96
N ASP A 289 12.82 3.92 -27.08
CA ASP A 289 13.02 2.98 -28.20
C ASP A 289 12.74 3.59 -29.59
N GLN A 290 11.94 4.65 -29.65
CA GLN A 290 11.63 5.36 -30.89
C GLN A 290 12.59 6.53 -31.15
N ALA A 291 13.24 7.03 -30.10
CA ALA A 291 14.02 8.27 -30.13
C ALA A 291 15.53 8.03 -30.30
N ILE A 292 16.03 6.88 -29.83
CA ILE A 292 17.42 6.44 -29.96
C ILE A 292 17.58 5.59 -31.23
#